data_AF-A0ABD7UCD6-F1
#
_entry.id   AF-A0ABD7UCD6-F1
#
_cell.length_a   1.000
_cell.length_b   1.000
_cell.length_c   1.000
_cell.angle_alpha   90.00
_cell.angle_beta   90.00
_cell.angle_gamma   90.00
#
_symmetry.space_group_name_H-M   'P 1'
#
loop_
_entity.id
_entity.type
_entity.pdbx_description
1 polymer ?
#
loop_
_entity_poly.entity_id
_entity_poly.type
_entity_poly.pdbx_seq_one_letter_code
_entity_poly.pdbx_strand_id
1 'polypeptide(L)'
;MIIEGSREYKAAQELERALNDYSWNPKRFAESTKCYHRTLQQELMKTIVEIIRMVGSKDYGTDLRNQASHELCKRIVDSGVLDEAHLPFI
;
A
#
# COMPACT_ATOMS: atom_id res chain seq x y z
N MET A 1 -6.67 16.30 -7.76
CA MET A 1 -7.66 15.23 -7.97
C MET A 1 -8.43 15.08 -6.67
N ILE A 2 -9.76 15.14 -6.70
CA ILE A 2 -10.58 14.90 -5.49
C ILE A 2 -10.69 13.39 -5.35
N ILE A 3 -10.08 12.82 -4.30
CA ILE A 3 -10.13 11.38 -4.02
C ILE A 3 -11.39 10.99 -3.23
N GLU A 4 -11.91 11.92 -2.45
CA GLU A 4 -13.07 11.73 -1.58
C GLU A 4 -14.29 11.30 -2.40
N GLY A 5 -14.94 10.22 -1.97
CA GLY A 5 -16.12 9.66 -2.63
C GLY A 5 -15.85 8.64 -3.74
N SER A 6 -14.59 8.46 -4.17
CA SER A 6 -14.19 7.38 -5.08
C SER A 6 -14.39 5.99 -4.45
N ARG A 7 -14.43 4.94 -5.29
CA ARG A 7 -14.55 3.56 -4.80
C ARG A 7 -13.31 3.14 -4.02
N GLU A 8 -12.15 3.58 -4.48
CA GLU A 8 -10.83 3.35 -3.91
C GLU A 8 -10.71 4.03 -2.54
N TYR A 9 -11.18 5.27 -2.41
CA TYR A 9 -11.23 5.97 -1.14
C TYR A 9 -12.11 5.25 -0.12
N LYS A 10 -13.31 4.80 -0.51
CA LYS A 10 -14.19 4.02 0.37
C LYS A 10 -13.52 2.70 0.81
N ALA A 11 -12.85 2.01 -0.11
CA ALA A 11 -12.10 0.78 0.22
C ALA A 11 -10.94 1.06 1.19
N ALA A 12 -10.22 2.16 1.01
CA ALA A 12 -9.15 2.59 1.91
C ALA A 12 -9.67 2.90 3.32
N GLN A 13 -10.86 3.50 3.44
CA GLN A 13 -11.50 3.74 4.74
C GLN A 13 -11.92 2.45 5.45
N GLU A 14 -12.43 1.45 4.73
CA GLU A 14 -12.72 0.15 5.34
C GLU A 14 -11.44 -0.57 5.80
N LEU A 15 -10.34 -0.45 5.03
CA LEU A 15 -9.04 -0.95 5.46
C LEU A 15 -8.52 -0.20 6.69
N GLU A 16 -8.61 1.13 6.73
CA GLU A 16 -8.25 1.94 7.90
C GLU A 16 -8.97 1.47 9.16
N ARG A 17 -10.28 1.25 9.09
CA ARG A 17 -11.07 0.73 10.21
C ARG A 17 -10.57 -0.64 10.67
N ALA A 18 -10.25 -1.53 9.73
CA ALA A 18 -9.72 -2.84 10.05
C ALA A 18 -8.32 -2.78 10.68
N LEU A 19 -7.45 -1.88 10.20
CA LEU A 19 -6.11 -1.62 10.76
C LEU A 19 -6.18 -1.05 12.18
N ASN A 20 -7.22 -0.28 12.49
CA ASN A 20 -7.44 0.32 13.81
C ASN A 20 -8.09 -0.65 14.82
N ASP A 21 -8.34 -1.90 14.44
CA ASP A 21 -8.77 -2.94 15.38
C ASP A 21 -7.59 -3.40 16.26
N TYR A 22 -7.80 -3.47 17.57
CA TYR A 22 -6.80 -3.89 18.56
C TYR A 22 -6.19 -5.28 18.29
N SER A 23 -6.88 -6.12 17.51
CA SER A 23 -6.44 -7.48 17.18
C SER A 23 -5.86 -7.62 15.76
N TRP A 24 -5.59 -6.51 15.05
CA TRP A 24 -5.03 -6.58 13.70
C TRP A 24 -3.70 -7.32 13.69
N ASN A 25 -3.56 -8.27 12.76
CA ASN A 25 -2.34 -9.05 12.57
C ASN A 25 -1.88 -8.94 11.10
N PRO A 26 -0.84 -8.15 10.81
CA PRO A 26 -0.35 -7.96 9.45
C PRO A 26 0.06 -9.26 8.76
N LYS A 27 0.60 -10.24 9.49
CA LYS A 27 0.99 -11.54 8.93
C LYS A 27 -0.21 -12.35 8.49
N ARG A 28 -1.27 -12.40 9.31
CA ARG A 28 -2.52 -13.09 8.95
C ARG A 28 -3.22 -12.43 7.77
N PHE A 29 -3.23 -11.08 7.71
CA PHE A 29 -3.72 -10.36 6.54
C PHE A 29 -2.95 -10.77 5.28
N ALA A 30 -1.61 -10.71 5.32
CA ALA A 30 -0.77 -11.11 4.18
C ALA A 30 -0.93 -12.60 3.79
N GLU A 31 -1.19 -13.51 4.73
CA GLU A 31 -1.49 -14.91 4.41
C GLU A 31 -2.86 -15.06 3.73
N SER A 32 -3.86 -14.32 4.19
CA SER A 32 -5.22 -14.39 3.64
C SER A 32 -5.32 -13.91 2.18
N THR A 33 -4.44 -13.01 1.74
CA THR A 33 -4.43 -12.53 0.34
C THR A 33 -4.08 -13.64 -0.66
N LYS A 34 -3.43 -14.73 -0.22
CA LYS A 34 -3.18 -15.93 -1.03
C LYS A 34 -4.47 -16.62 -1.50
N CYS A 35 -5.59 -16.36 -0.81
CA CYS A 35 -6.90 -16.92 -1.16
C CYS A 35 -7.63 -16.12 -2.25
N TYR A 36 -7.14 -14.94 -2.63
CA TYR A 36 -7.75 -14.15 -3.70
C TYR A 36 -7.54 -14.82 -5.07
N HIS A 37 -8.39 -14.48 -6.05
CA HIS A 37 -8.14 -14.82 -7.45
C HIS A 37 -6.76 -14.28 -7.89
N ARG A 38 -6.05 -15.02 -8.76
CA ARG A 38 -4.68 -14.67 -9.17
C ARG A 38 -4.56 -13.26 -9.76
N THR A 39 -5.53 -12.83 -10.57
CA THR A 39 -5.61 -11.46 -11.08
C THR A 39 -5.70 -10.43 -9.97
N LEU A 40 -6.47 -10.69 -8.91
CA LEU A 40 -6.59 -9.79 -7.76
C LEU A 40 -5.33 -9.78 -6.89
N GLN A 41 -4.58 -10.89 -6.82
CA GLN A 41 -3.26 -10.91 -6.17
C GLN A 41 -2.29 -9.95 -6.87
N GLN A 42 -2.29 -9.96 -8.22
CA GLN A 42 -1.48 -9.04 -9.02
C GLN A 42 -1.91 -7.58 -8.82
N GLU A 43 -3.22 -7.30 -8.86
CA GLU A 43 -3.74 -5.96 -8.68
C GLU A 43 -3.49 -5.40 -7.26
N LEU A 44 -3.55 -6.27 -6.24
CA LEU A 44 -3.16 -5.91 -4.88
C LEU A 44 -1.68 -5.51 -4.80
N MET A 45 -0.78 -6.26 -5.45
CA MET A 45 0.65 -5.91 -5.47
C MET A 45 0.90 -4.57 -6.15
N LYS A 46 0.23 -4.29 -7.28
CA LYS A 46 0.28 -2.97 -7.93
C LYS A 46 -0.20 -1.86 -7.00
N THR A 47 -1.30 -2.09 -6.29
CA THR A 47 -1.83 -1.14 -5.30
C THR A 47 -0.81 -0.88 -4.18
N ILE A 48 -0.14 -1.91 -3.67
CA ILE A 48 0.91 -1.79 -2.66
C ILE A 48 2.11 -1.00 -3.20
N VAL A 49 2.52 -1.22 -4.44
CA VAL A 49 3.60 -0.45 -5.09
C VAL A 49 3.23 1.04 -5.19
N GLU A 50 2.00 1.37 -5.57
CA GLU A 50 1.54 2.77 -5.60
C GLU A 50 1.55 3.41 -4.20
N ILE A 51 1.17 2.65 -3.15
CA ILE A 51 1.28 3.12 -1.77
C ILE A 51 2.74 3.38 -1.39
N ILE A 52 3.67 2.48 -1.73
CA ILE A 52 5.10 2.66 -1.46
C ILE A 52 5.63 3.92 -2.16
N ARG A 53 5.29 4.14 -3.44
CA ARG A 53 5.70 5.33 -4.19
C ARG A 53 5.15 6.61 -3.55
N MET A 54 3.87 6.61 -3.16
CA MET A 54 3.22 7.74 -2.51
C MET A 54 3.86 8.04 -1.15
N VAL A 55 4.04 7.03 -0.29
CA VAL A 55 4.65 7.18 1.05
C VAL A 55 6.13 7.57 0.96
N GLY A 56 6.86 7.07 -0.04
CA GLY A 56 8.28 7.40 -0.26
C GLY A 56 8.53 8.75 -0.95
N SER A 57 7.47 9.42 -1.43
CA SER A 57 7.59 10.72 -2.11
C SER A 57 8.09 11.81 -1.18
N LYS A 58 8.85 12.78 -1.73
CA LYS A 58 9.35 13.95 -1.00
C LYS A 58 8.22 14.83 -0.44
N ASP A 59 7.05 14.79 -1.08
CA ASP A 59 5.89 15.59 -0.69
C ASP A 59 4.97 14.85 0.31
N TYR A 60 5.34 13.64 0.76
CA TYR A 60 4.57 12.91 1.75
C TYR A 60 4.72 13.52 3.14
N GLY A 61 3.59 14.00 3.69
CA GLY A 61 3.55 14.55 5.04
C GLY A 61 3.86 13.50 6.10
N THR A 62 4.77 13.82 7.02
CA THR A 62 5.22 12.90 8.07
C THR A 62 5.18 13.54 9.46
N ASP A 63 5.04 12.68 10.46
CA ASP A 63 5.36 12.98 11.86
C ASP A 63 6.08 11.78 12.50
N LEU A 64 6.43 11.88 13.78
CA LEU A 64 7.20 10.84 14.48
C LEU A 64 6.55 9.44 14.46
N ARG A 65 5.22 9.35 14.29
CA ARG A 65 4.47 8.08 14.28
C ARG A 65 4.65 7.31 12.98
N ASN A 66 4.86 7.99 11.85
CA ASN A 66 4.98 7.36 10.52
C ASN A 66 6.34 7.57 9.83
N GLN A 67 7.29 8.29 10.45
CA GLN A 67 8.63 8.54 9.90
C GLN A 67 9.34 7.26 9.44
N ALA A 68 9.29 6.19 10.24
CA ALA A 68 9.94 4.93 9.90
C ALA A 68 9.39 4.31 8.60
N SER A 69 8.07 4.44 8.37
CA SER A 69 7.42 3.98 7.15
C SER A 69 7.85 4.81 5.94
N HIS A 70 7.95 6.14 6.09
CA HIS A 70 8.45 7.04 5.05
C HIS A 70 9.89 6.68 4.65
N GLU A 71 10.81 6.57 5.60
CA GLU A 71 12.22 6.25 5.32
C GLU A 71 12.41 4.85 4.72
N LEU A 72 11.56 3.89 5.08
CA LEU A 72 11.55 2.59 4.43
C LEU A 72 11.10 2.71 2.96
N CYS A 73 9.94 3.34 2.72
CA CYS A 73 9.39 3.46 1.38
C CYS A 73 10.29 4.29 0.46
N LYS A 74 10.86 5.38 0.98
CA LYS A 74 11.83 6.22 0.27
C LYS A 74 13.05 5.43 -0.17
N ARG A 75 13.65 4.60 0.70
CA ARG A 75 14.77 3.72 0.30
C ARG A 75 14.38 2.73 -0.78
N ILE A 76 13.16 2.19 -0.75
CA ILE A 76 12.66 1.29 -1.80
C ILE A 76 12.54 2.04 -3.12
N VAL A 77 11.95 3.25 -3.12
CA VAL A 77 11.83 4.09 -4.32
C VAL A 77 13.21 4.47 -4.86
N ASP A 78 14.10 4.98 -4.00
CA ASP A 78 15.46 5.43 -4.36
C ASP A 78 16.35 4.29 -4.87
N SER A 79 16.03 3.03 -4.53
CA SER A 79 16.76 1.86 -5.05
C SER A 79 16.47 1.54 -6.51
N GLY A 80 15.41 2.10 -7.12
CA GLY A 80 15.00 1.82 -8.50
C GLY A 80 14.28 0.49 -8.71
N VAL A 81 14.21 -0.39 -7.69
CA VAL A 81 13.64 -1.74 -7.81
C VAL A 81 12.18 -1.76 -8.30
N LEU A 82 11.41 -0.72 -7.99
CA LEU A 82 10.01 -0.61 -8.40
C LEU A 82 9.85 -0.29 -9.89
N ASP A 83 10.86 0.29 -10.53
CA ASP A 83 10.87 0.63 -11.95
C ASP A 83 11.39 -0.55 -12.79
N GLU A 84 12.26 -1.38 -12.21
CA GLU A 84 12.75 -2.63 -12.82
C GLU A 84 11.69 -3.74 -12.81
N ALA A 85 10.84 -3.76 -11.79
CA ALA A 85 9.79 -4.77 -11.64
C ALA A 85 8.60 -4.50 -12.57
N HIS A 86 8.45 -5.28 -13.64
CA HIS A 86 7.26 -5.21 -14.48
C HIS A 86 6.09 -5.99 -13.84
N LEU A 87 5.04 -5.26 -13.43
CA LEU A 87 3.78 -5.82 -12.96
C LEU A 87 2.69 -5.65 -14.04
N PRO A 88 2.47 -6.63 -14.94
CA PRO A 88 1.52 -6.47 -16.04
C PRO A 88 0.07 -6.34 -15.53
N PHE A 89 -0.76 -5.67 -16.34
CA PHE A 89 -2.21 -5.76 -16.23
C PHE A 89 -2.63 -7.15 -16.74
N ILE A 90 -3.33 -7.92 -15.89
CA ILE A 90 -3.82 -9.27 -16.22
C ILE A 90 -5.33 -9.21 -16.43
#